data_AF-A0A1J4ZVT7-F1
#
_entry.id   AF-A0A1J4ZVT7-F1
#
_cell.length_a   1.000
_cell.length_b   1.000
_cell.length_c   1.000
_cell.angle_alpha   90.00
_cell.angle_beta   90.00
_cell.angle_gamma   90.00
#
_symmetry.space_group_name_H-M   'P 1'
#
loop_
_entity.id
_entity.type
_entity.pdbx_description
1 polymer ?
#
loop_
_entity_poly.entity_id
_entity_poly.type
_entity_poly.pdbx_seq_one_letter_code
_entity_poly.pdbx_strand_id
1 'polypeptide(L)' 'MAADLLKNFEPEIETLSLAPSDGGRFEVTVNDQLVYSKLQTGRHAEPGEVVGLVKKSMKK' A
#
# COMPACT_ATOMS: atom_id res chain seq x y z
N MET A 1 -4.94 8.01 -0.68
CA MET A 1 -4.00 6.89 -0.50
C MET A 1 -2.66 7.11 -1.22
N ALA A 2 -2.59 7.10 -2.55
CA ALA A 2 -1.30 7.28 -3.25
C ALA A 2 -0.60 8.60 -2.87
N ALA A 3 -1.37 9.69 -2.81
CA ALA A 3 -0.89 10.99 -2.32
C ALA A 3 -0.41 10.93 -0.85
N ASP A 4 -1.03 10.12 0.00
CA ASP A 4 -0.61 9.96 1.39
C ASP A 4 0.73 9.23 1.48
N LEU A 5 0.98 8.26 0.60
CA LEU A 5 2.27 7.58 0.54
C LEU A 5 3.39 8.53 0.09
N LEU A 6 3.17 9.29 -0.99
CA LEU A 6 4.13 10.30 -1.44
C LEU A 6 4.40 11.33 -0.34
N LYS A 7 3.35 11.88 0.29
CA LYS A 7 3.50 12.84 1.38
C LYS A 7 4.37 12.35 2.55
N ASN A 8 4.35 11.04 2.83
CA ASN A 8 5.07 10.47 3.98
C ASN A 8 6.42 9.84 3.64
N PHE A 9 6.63 9.42 2.38
CA PHE A 9 7.76 8.55 2.00
C PHE A 9 8.38 8.92 0.64
N GLU A 10 8.09 10.10 0.08
CA GLU A 10 8.64 10.54 -1.22
C GLU A 10 10.18 10.38 -1.32
N PRO A 11 11.00 10.71 -0.31
CA PRO A 11 12.45 10.50 -0.38
C PRO A 11 12.88 9.03 -0.48
N GLU A 12 12.08 8.10 0.04
CA GLU A 12 12.39 6.66 0.08
C GLU A 12 11.78 5.87 -1.09
N ILE A 13 10.87 6.48 -1.85
CA ILE A 13 10.19 5.83 -2.98
C ILE A 13 11.04 5.97 -4.23
N GLU A 14 11.58 4.86 -4.72
CA GLU A 14 12.19 4.79 -6.05
C GLU A 14 11.14 4.82 -7.16
N THR A 15 10.02 4.11 -6.97
CA THR A 15 8.92 4.04 -7.95
C THR A 15 7.59 3.81 -7.24
N LEU A 16 6.57 4.54 -7.67
CA LEU A 16 5.18 4.31 -7.29
C LEU A 16 4.37 4.01 -8.56
N SER A 17 3.73 2.84 -8.61
CA SER A 17 2.87 2.45 -9.72
C SER A 17 1.43 2.23 -9.26
N LEU A 18 0.48 2.57 -10.13
CA LEU A 18 -0.93 2.23 -9.97
C LEU A 18 -1.27 1.19 -11.03
N ALA A 19 -1.41 -0.07 -10.61
CA ALA A 19 -1.78 -1.17 -11.48
C ALA A 19 -3.31 -1.34 -11.48
N PRO A 20 -4.01 -1.13 -12.62
CA PRO A 20 -5.41 -1.49 -12.74
C PRO A 20 -5.60 -2.99 -12.50
N SER A 21 -6.75 -3.35 -11.95
CA SER A 21 -7.02 -4.69 -11.48
C SER A 21 -8.51 -5.03 -11.61
N ASP A 22 -8.82 -6.32 -11.59
CA ASP A 22 -10.17 -6.89 -11.63
C ASP A 22 -10.61 -7.48 -10.28
N GLY A 23 -11.85 -8.02 -10.22
CA GLY A 23 -12.37 -8.79 -9.08
C GLY A 23 -12.60 -7.98 -7.79
N GLY A 24 -12.67 -6.65 -7.87
CA GLY A 24 -12.78 -5.79 -6.69
C GLY A 24 -11.52 -5.80 -5.81
N ARG A 25 -10.41 -6.29 -6.35
CA ARG A 25 -9.10 -6.38 -5.69
C ARG A 25 -8.56 -4.98 -5.41
N PHE A 26 -8.06 -4.82 -4.20
CA PHE A 26 -7.30 -3.66 -3.79
C PHE A 26 -6.11 -4.18 -2.98
N GLU A 27 -4.91 -4.05 -3.54
CA GLU A 27 -3.69 -4.61 -2.99
C GLU A 27 -2.59 -3.56 -2.95
N VAL A 28 -1.77 -3.66 -1.91
CA VAL A 28 -0.58 -2.83 -1.75
C VAL A 28 0.60 -3.76 -1.52
N THR A 29 1.61 -3.62 -2.37
CA THR A 29 2.87 -4.35 -2.28
C THR A 29 4.02 -3.35 -2.10
N VAL A 30 5.02 -3.73 -1.32
CA VAL A 30 6.28 -2.99 -1.15
C VAL A 30 7.41 -3.95 -1.50
N ASN A 31 8.21 -3.64 -2.52
CA ASN A 31 9.27 -4.52 -3.01
C ASN A 31 8.78 -5.97 -3.23
N ASP A 32 7.68 -6.11 -3.98
CA ASP A 32 6.98 -7.38 -4.26
C ASP A 32 6.40 -8.11 -3.04
N GLN A 33 6.49 -7.54 -1.84
CA GLN A 33 5.89 -8.10 -0.63
C GLN A 33 4.49 -7.52 -0.41
N LEU A 34 3.47 -8.37 -0.36
CA LEU A 34 2.10 -8.00 -0.07
C LEU A 34 1.97 -7.47 1.37
N VAL A 35 1.66 -6.19 1.52
CA VAL A 35 1.45 -5.54 2.83
C VAL A 35 -0.04 -5.36 3.16
N TYR A 36 -0.91 -5.34 2.14
CA TYR A 36 -2.36 -5.25 2.32
C TYR A 36 -3.10 -5.93 1.16
N SER A 37 -4.19 -6.66 1.46
CA SER A 37 -5.14 -7.13 0.46
C SER A 37 -6.58 -7.05 0.96
N LYS A 38 -7.42 -6.33 0.21
CA LYS A 38 -8.86 -6.27 0.44
C LYS A 38 -9.54 -7.63 0.34
N LEU A 39 -9.04 -8.51 -0.53
CA LEU A 39 -9.59 -9.86 -0.67
C LEU A 39 -9.30 -10.72 0.57
N GLN A 40 -8.18 -10.46 1.26
CA GLN A 40 -7.83 -11.14 2.51
C GLN A 40 -8.57 -10.56 3.71
N THR A 41 -8.73 -9.23 3.79
CA THR A 41 -9.38 -8.56 4.93
C THR A 41 -10.90 -8.50 4.81
N GLY A 42 -11.45 -8.70 3.61
CA GLY A 42 -12.88 -8.57 3.32
C GLY A 42 -13.39 -7.13 3.31
N ARG A 43 -12.52 -6.11 3.44
CA ARG A 43 -12.90 -4.69 3.45
C ARG A 43 -11.84 -3.84 2.76
N HIS A 44 -12.19 -2.58 2.45
CA HIS A 44 -11.19 -1.62 2.01
C HIS A 44 -10.32 -1.17 3.18
N ALA A 45 -9.12 -0.65 2.89
CA ALA A 45 -8.25 -0.09 3.90
C ALA A 45 -8.87 1.16 4.51
N GLU A 46 -8.73 1.30 5.83
CA GLU A 46 -9.11 2.49 6.58
C GLU A 46 -8.12 3.64 6.30
N PRO A 47 -8.52 4.90 6.50
CA PRO A 47 -7.62 6.04 6.40
C PRO A 47 -6.35 5.86 7.25
N GLY A 48 -5.17 5.98 6.63
CA GLY A 48 -3.88 5.85 7.30
C GLY A 48 -3.40 4.41 7.57
N GLU A 49 -4.26 3.38 7.40
CA GLU A 49 -3.90 1.97 7.64
C GLU A 49 -2.71 1.54 6.77
N VAL A 50 -2.78 1.84 5.46
CA VAL A 50 -1.73 1.50 4.50
C VAL A 50 -0.41 2.21 4.83
N VAL A 51 -0.45 3.48 5.24
CA VAL A 51 0.76 4.22 5.65
C VAL A 51 1.43 3.53 6.84
N GLY A 52 0.65 3.08 7.82
CA GLY A 52 1.16 2.33 8.97
C GLY A 52 1.78 0.98 8.58
N LEU A 53 1.15 0.26 7.64
CA LEU A 53 1.65 -1.02 7.14
C LEU A 53 2.97 -0.86 6.37
N VAL A 54 3.07 0.13 5.47
CA VAL A 54 4.31 0.45 4.74
C VAL A 54 5.42 0.86 5.71
N LYS A 55 5.12 1.71 6.70
CA LYS A 55 6.12 2.09 7.73
C LYS A 55 6.63 0.87 8.51
N LYS A 56 5.79 -0.14 8.73
CA LYS A 56 6.17 -1.38 9.41
C LYS A 56 7.03 -2.28 8.51
N SER A 57 6.77 -2.33 7.20
CA SER A 57 7.57 -3.13 6.27
C SER A 57 8.99 -2.58 6.06
N MET A 58 9.18 -1.26 6.17
CA MET A 58 10.52 -0.62 6.06
C MET A 58 11.44 -0.85 7.26
N LYS A 59 10.89 -1.25 8.41
CA LYS A 59 11.66 -1.46 9.66
C LYS A 59 12.19 -2.88 9.81
N LYS A 60 11.93 -3.74 8.84
CA LYS A 60 12.21 -5.18 8.88
C LYS A 60 13.40 -5.48 7.99
#